data_AF-A0A4Y7Q0Q9-F1
#
_entry.id   AF-A0A4Y7Q0Q9-F1
#
_cell.length_a   1.000
_cell.length_b   1.000
_cell.length_c   1.000
_cell.angle_alpha   90.00
_cell.angle_beta   90.00
_cell.angle_gamma   90.00
#
_symmetry.space_group_name_H-M   'P 1'
#
loop_
_entity.id
_entity.type
_entity.pdbx_description
1 polymer ?
#
loop_
_entity_poly.entity_id
_entity_poly.type
_entity_poly.pdbx_seq_one_letter_code
_entity_poly.pdbx_strand_id
1 'polypeptide(L)'
;MDDSCNIEAVVDLEQQFYNAGHADGFAHGRIHGLIEGRAVGRQKGFEIWEEVGYYEGSRHNVKQLIDLISQFPLKNSAADESESSDFDMSKLLNQIRSRYKMLCATLGVKPSLRAGTAPESKNDNASLDAATTRSGGIWKVERPPGDFKSTELSF
;
A
#
# COMPACT_ATOMS: atom_id res chain seq x y z
N MET A 1 27.56 -50.03 63.60
CA MET A 1 27.77 -50.95 62.47
C MET A 1 26.37 -51.17 61.94
N ASP A 2 25.81 -50.35 61.06
CA ASP A 2 26.35 -49.95 59.77
C ASP A 2 25.89 -48.54 59.37
N ASP A 3 26.69 -47.52 59.73
CA ASP A 3 26.63 -46.19 59.13
C ASP A 3 27.74 -46.08 58.09
N SER A 4 27.78 -47.03 57.15
CA SER A 4 28.46 -46.78 55.89
C SER A 4 27.66 -45.68 55.20
N CYS A 5 28.02 -44.42 55.46
CA CYS A 5 27.67 -43.28 54.63
C CYS A 5 27.64 -43.80 53.19
N ASN A 6 26.44 -43.91 52.62
CA ASN A 6 26.23 -44.63 51.38
C ASN A 6 26.97 -43.85 50.27
N ILE A 7 28.20 -44.27 50.01
CA ILE A 7 29.16 -43.58 49.12
C ILE A 7 28.60 -43.58 47.69
N GLU A 8 27.75 -44.56 47.36
CA GLU A 8 27.02 -44.65 46.09
C GLU A 8 26.01 -43.50 45.94
N ALA A 9 25.36 -43.07 47.03
CA ALA A 9 24.47 -41.90 47.00
C ALA A 9 25.19 -40.58 46.72
N VAL A 10 26.48 -40.48 47.05
CA VAL A 10 27.32 -39.31 46.72
C VAL A 10 27.82 -39.38 45.28
N VAL A 11 28.07 -40.57 44.74
CA VAL A 11 28.46 -40.79 43.33
C VAL A 11 27.33 -40.40 42.38
N ASP A 12 26.08 -40.69 42.72
CA ASP A 12 24.92 -40.37 41.88
C ASP A 12 24.34 -38.96 42.12
N LEU A 13 24.87 -38.23 43.09
CA LEU A 13 24.34 -36.93 43.51
C LEU A 13 24.36 -35.90 42.38
N GLU A 14 25.44 -35.85 41.61
CA GLU A 14 25.58 -34.96 40.44
C GLU A 14 24.54 -35.28 39.37
N GLN A 15 24.35 -36.57 39.07
CA GLN A 15 23.38 -37.02 38.08
C GLN A 15 21.95 -36.70 38.53
N GLN A 16 21.64 -36.80 39.83
CA GLN A 16 20.34 -36.42 40.38
C GLN A 16 20.07 -34.92 40.22
N PHE A 17 21.04 -34.06 40.54
CA PHE A 17 20.90 -32.60 40.34
C PHE A 17 20.81 -32.23 38.85
N TYR A 18 21.57 -32.89 38.00
CA TYR A 18 21.48 -32.70 36.55
C TYR A 18 20.09 -33.08 36.03
N ASN A 19 19.60 -34.27 36.39
CA ASN A 19 18.30 -34.76 35.96
C ASN A 19 17.17 -33.87 36.48
N ALA A 20 17.25 -33.42 37.73
CA ALA A 20 16.28 -32.51 38.33
C ALA A 20 16.27 -31.15 37.62
N GLY A 21 17.45 -30.55 37.41
CA GLY A 21 17.58 -29.25 36.73
C GLY A 21 17.17 -29.33 35.26
N HIS A 22 17.48 -30.42 34.55
CA HIS A 22 17.04 -30.64 33.18
C HIS A 22 15.52 -30.81 33.09
N ALA A 23 14.91 -31.59 34.00
CA ALA A 23 13.47 -31.80 34.02
C ALA A 23 12.72 -30.48 34.27
N ASP A 24 13.20 -29.66 35.22
CA ASP A 24 12.62 -28.35 35.52
C ASP A 24 12.82 -27.36 34.37
N GLY A 25 14.04 -27.25 33.84
CA GLY A 25 14.35 -26.39 32.70
C GLY A 25 13.56 -26.77 31.44
N PHE A 26 13.35 -28.07 31.20
CA PHE A 26 12.53 -28.54 30.09
C PHE A 26 11.04 -28.22 30.29
N ALA A 27 10.52 -28.43 31.50
CA ALA A 27 9.14 -28.09 31.83
C ALA A 27 8.88 -26.59 31.67
N HIS A 28 9.79 -25.76 32.18
CA HIS A 28 9.72 -24.31 32.09
C HIS A 28 9.89 -23.81 30.65
N GLY A 29 10.89 -24.30 29.92
CA GLY A 29 11.14 -23.96 28.52
C GLY A 29 9.96 -24.32 27.61
N ARG A 30 9.28 -25.44 27.89
CA ARG A 30 8.06 -25.82 27.16
C ARG A 30 6.91 -24.84 27.40
N ILE A 31 6.69 -24.40 28.64
CA ILE A 31 5.65 -23.41 28.98
C ILE A 31 5.99 -22.05 28.34
N HIS A 32 7.24 -21.61 28.45
CA HIS A 32 7.69 -20.34 27.90
C HIS A 32 7.63 -20.32 26.37
N GLY A 33 8.11 -21.36 25.70
CA GLY A 33 8.04 -21.48 24.25
C GLY A 33 6.59 -21.43 23.73
N LEU A 34 5.64 -22.02 24.46
CA LEU A 34 4.22 -21.96 24.10
C LEU A 34 3.64 -20.54 24.24
N ILE A 35 3.97 -19.85 25.34
CA ILE A 35 3.48 -18.48 25.61
C ILE A 35 4.08 -17.51 24.58
N GLU A 36 5.39 -17.60 24.37
CA GLU A 36 6.13 -16.74 23.45
C GLU A 36 5.70 -16.97 22.00
N GLY A 37 5.61 -18.22 21.56
CA GLY A 37 5.14 -18.55 20.20
C GLY A 37 3.73 -18.01 19.93
N ARG A 38 2.83 -18.08 20.92
CA ARG A 38 1.48 -17.49 20.80
C ARG A 38 1.52 -15.96 20.76
N ALA A 39 2.36 -15.33 21.58
CA ALA A 39 2.50 -13.88 21.61
C ALA A 39 3.04 -13.36 20.27
N VAL A 40 4.13 -13.95 19.78
CA VAL A 40 4.75 -13.61 18.49
C VAL A 40 3.80 -13.87 17.34
N GLY A 41 3.11 -15.01 17.33
CA GLY A 41 2.12 -15.35 16.29
C GLY A 41 0.98 -14.34 16.20
N ARG A 42 0.48 -13.84 17.33
CA ARG A 42 -0.55 -12.78 17.31
C ARG A 42 -0.03 -11.46 16.77
N GLN A 43 1.15 -11.04 17.21
CA GLN A 43 1.73 -9.76 16.78
C GLN A 43 2.04 -9.78 15.27
N LYS A 44 2.72 -10.85 14.81
CA LYS A 44 3.08 -10.99 13.40
C LYS A 44 1.89 -11.29 12.51
N GLY A 45 0.92 -12.05 13.01
CA GLY A 45 -0.35 -12.21 12.34
C GLY A 45 -1.00 -10.86 12.08
N PHE A 46 -1.16 -10.03 13.12
CA PHE A 46 -1.79 -8.72 12.99
C PHE A 46 -1.09 -7.80 11.98
N GLU A 47 0.24 -7.72 12.02
CA GLU A 47 1.06 -6.94 11.07
C GLU A 47 0.78 -7.35 9.61
N ILE A 48 0.75 -8.65 9.33
CA ILE A 48 0.45 -9.16 7.99
C ILE A 48 -0.99 -8.87 7.59
N TRP A 49 -1.94 -9.05 8.51
CA TRP A 49 -3.36 -8.78 8.24
C TRP A 49 -3.64 -7.30 7.96
N GLU A 50 -2.93 -6.39 8.64
CA GLU A 50 -3.00 -4.96 8.38
C GLU A 50 -2.53 -4.64 6.95
N GLU A 51 -1.41 -5.24 6.52
CA GLU A 51 -0.88 -5.07 5.17
C GLU A 51 -1.85 -5.59 4.10
N VAL A 52 -2.41 -6.79 4.31
CA VAL A 52 -3.41 -7.38 3.42
C VAL A 52 -4.66 -6.50 3.32
N GLY A 53 -5.15 -6.01 4.46
CA GLY A 53 -6.31 -5.10 4.51
C GLY A 53 -6.05 -3.79 3.77
N TYR A 54 -4.85 -3.23 3.90
CA TYR A 54 -4.43 -2.03 3.17
C TYR A 54 -4.46 -2.24 1.65
N TYR A 55 -3.90 -3.37 1.16
CA TYR A 55 -3.91 -3.68 -0.27
C TYR A 55 -5.31 -3.95 -0.82
N GLU A 56 -6.13 -4.69 -0.08
CA GLU A 56 -7.51 -4.96 -0.49
C GLU A 56 -8.33 -3.67 -0.59
N GLY A 57 -8.24 -2.81 0.42
CA GLY A 57 -8.91 -1.51 0.44
C GLY A 57 -8.45 -0.61 -0.71
N SER A 58 -7.15 -0.56 -0.98
CA SER A 58 -6.60 0.20 -2.10
C SER A 58 -7.12 -0.30 -3.45
N ARG A 59 -7.13 -1.61 -3.67
CA ARG A 59 -7.68 -2.24 -4.88
C ARG A 59 -9.17 -1.92 -5.05
N HIS A 60 -9.94 -1.95 -3.97
CA HIS A 60 -11.36 -1.62 -4.01
C HIS A 60 -11.60 -0.16 -4.42
N ASN A 61 -10.86 0.79 -3.83
CA ASN A 61 -10.94 2.21 -4.18
C ASN A 61 -10.56 2.46 -5.65
N VAL A 62 -9.51 1.80 -6.16
CA VAL A 62 -9.10 1.91 -7.58
C VAL A 62 -10.21 1.43 -8.50
N LYS A 63 -10.82 0.27 -8.21
CA LYS A 63 -11.91 -0.27 -9.03
C LYS A 63 -13.12 0.66 -9.10
N GLN A 64 -13.54 1.22 -7.95
CA GLN A 64 -14.64 2.19 -7.92
C GLN A 64 -14.35 3.43 -8.78
N LEU A 65 -13.11 3.92 -8.74
CA LEU A 65 -12.71 5.08 -9.54
C LEU A 65 -12.76 4.77 -11.04
N ILE A 66 -12.24 3.62 -11.46
CA ILE A 66 -12.29 3.17 -12.86
C ILE A 66 -13.73 3.03 -13.34
N ASP A 67 -14.61 2.46 -12.52
CA ASP A 67 -16.03 2.29 -12.83
C ASP A 67 -16.71 3.65 -13.11
N LEU A 68 -16.46 4.65 -12.24
CA LEU A 68 -16.98 6.00 -12.45
C LEU A 68 -16.40 6.68 -13.70
N ILE A 69 -15.12 6.47 -13.99
CA ILE A 69 -14.49 7.03 -15.20
C ILE A 69 -15.11 6.39 -16.45
N SER A 70 -15.44 5.11 -16.40
CA SER A 70 -16.06 4.39 -17.52
C SER A 70 -17.47 4.89 -17.87
N GLN A 71 -18.14 5.54 -16.92
CA GLN A 71 -19.44 6.17 -17.13
C GLN A 71 -19.35 7.47 -17.94
N PHE A 72 -18.16 8.01 -18.21
CA PHE A 72 -18.03 9.18 -19.08
C PHE A 72 -18.36 8.83 -20.53
N PRO A 73 -19.28 9.58 -21.18
CA PRO A 73 -19.58 9.37 -22.59
C PRO A 73 -18.37 9.73 -23.45
N LEU A 74 -17.93 8.76 -24.26
CA LEU A 74 -16.82 8.90 -25.21
C LEU A 74 -17.23 9.55 -26.54
N LYS A 75 -18.53 9.83 -26.74
CA LYS A 75 -19.09 10.41 -27.97
C LYS A 75 -19.85 11.69 -27.63
N ASN A 76 -19.56 12.75 -28.38
CA ASN A 76 -20.29 14.01 -28.31
C ASN A 76 -21.63 13.84 -29.06
N SER A 77 -22.70 13.55 -28.34
CA SER A 77 -24.06 13.45 -28.87
C SER A 77 -24.64 14.86 -29.12
N ALA A 78 -24.08 15.56 -30.10
CA ALA A 78 -24.56 16.88 -30.53
C ALA A 78 -25.49 16.80 -31.77
N ALA A 79 -26.05 15.62 -32.06
CA ALA A 79 -26.82 15.40 -33.29
C ALA A 79 -28.32 15.14 -33.08
N ASP A 80 -28.81 15.00 -31.84
CA ASP A 80 -30.24 14.81 -31.57
C ASP A 80 -30.74 15.80 -30.51
N GLU A 81 -31.29 16.90 -30.99
CA GLU A 81 -32.11 17.84 -30.23
C GLU A 81 -33.45 17.19 -29.89
N SER A 82 -33.57 16.53 -28.73
CA SER A 82 -34.82 16.35 -27.97
C SER A 82 -34.58 15.53 -26.69
N GLU A 83 -35.07 16.05 -25.56
CA GLU A 83 -35.12 15.45 -24.22
C GLU A 83 -33.85 15.58 -23.34
N SER A 84 -33.92 16.57 -22.45
CA SER A 84 -33.07 16.80 -21.30
C SER A 84 -32.95 15.55 -20.42
N SER A 85 -31.94 14.72 -20.67
CA SER A 85 -31.16 14.24 -19.54
C SER A 85 -29.98 15.21 -19.43
N ASP A 86 -30.16 16.21 -18.57
CA ASP A 86 -29.04 16.93 -17.96
C ASP A 86 -28.27 15.85 -17.19
N PHE A 87 -27.52 15.01 -17.92
CA PHE A 87 -26.64 14.04 -17.33
C PHE A 87 -25.66 14.91 -16.58
N ASP A 88 -25.75 14.91 -15.25
CA ASP A 88 -25.01 15.81 -14.38
C ASP A 88 -23.51 15.53 -14.51
N MET A 89 -22.90 15.95 -15.61
CA MET A 89 -21.50 15.76 -15.95
C MET A 89 -20.66 16.40 -14.86
N SER A 90 -21.12 17.54 -14.34
CA SER A 90 -20.56 18.21 -13.18
C SER A 90 -20.63 17.38 -11.90
N LYS A 91 -21.74 16.66 -11.63
CA LYS A 91 -21.84 15.77 -10.45
C LYS A 91 -20.93 14.55 -10.60
N LEU A 92 -20.90 13.93 -11.79
CA LEU A 92 -20.00 12.80 -12.07
C LEU A 92 -18.53 13.23 -11.98
N LEU A 93 -18.16 14.38 -12.54
CA LEU A 93 -16.81 14.96 -12.41
C LEU A 93 -16.45 15.24 -10.95
N ASN A 94 -17.38 15.80 -10.16
CA ASN A 94 -17.16 16.05 -8.74
C ASN A 94 -17.00 14.74 -7.95
N GLN A 95 -17.77 13.71 -8.29
CA GLN A 95 -17.67 12.38 -7.69
C GLN A 95 -16.34 11.70 -8.03
N ILE A 96 -15.84 11.85 -9.26
CA ILE A 96 -14.54 11.30 -9.67
C ILE A 96 -13.40 12.05 -8.98
N ARG A 97 -13.47 13.38 -8.89
CA ARG A 97 -12.47 14.18 -8.16
C ARG A 97 -12.44 13.83 -6.68
N SER A 98 -13.58 13.65 -6.03
CA SER A 98 -13.65 13.31 -4.61
C SER A 98 -13.09 11.91 -4.35
N ARG A 99 -13.45 10.93 -5.19
CA ARG A 99 -12.92 9.55 -5.13
C ARG A 99 -11.43 9.47 -5.42
N TYR A 100 -10.96 10.22 -6.41
CA TYR A 100 -9.52 10.34 -6.71
C TYR A 100 -8.75 10.94 -5.53
N LYS A 101 -9.25 12.03 -4.92
CA LYS A 101 -8.64 12.62 -3.73
C LYS A 101 -8.62 11.64 -2.54
N MET A 102 -9.70 10.89 -2.34
CA MET A 102 -9.76 9.84 -1.33
C MET A 102 -8.70 8.76 -1.56
N LEU A 103 -8.59 8.24 -2.79
CA LEU A 103 -7.59 7.25 -3.15
C LEU A 103 -6.15 7.76 -2.94
N CYS A 104 -5.87 8.99 -3.37
CA CYS A 104 -4.59 9.63 -3.15
C CYS A 104 -4.27 9.80 -1.65
N ALA A 105 -5.27 10.16 -0.82
CA ALA A 105 -5.10 10.22 0.62
C ALA A 105 -4.80 8.84 1.23
N THR A 106 -5.51 7.79 0.82
CA THR A 106 -5.25 6.41 1.26
C THR A 106 -3.85 5.94 0.87
N LEU A 107 -3.35 6.32 -0.32
CA LEU A 107 -2.02 5.97 -0.80
C LEU A 107 -0.90 6.90 -0.30
N GLY A 108 -1.23 7.94 0.47
CA GLY A 108 -0.26 8.95 0.92
C GLY A 108 0.33 9.83 -0.21
N VAL A 109 -0.30 9.86 -1.38
CA VAL A 109 0.15 10.64 -2.54
C VAL A 109 -0.58 11.97 -2.60
N LYS A 110 0.15 13.07 -2.85
CA LYS A 110 -0.50 14.37 -3.07
C LYS A 110 -1.25 14.37 -4.42
N PRO A 111 -2.57 14.66 -4.46
CA PRO A 111 -3.31 14.73 -5.72
C PRO A 111 -2.72 15.81 -6.62
N SER A 112 -2.28 15.43 -7.83
CA SER A 112 -1.78 16.38 -8.84
C SER A 112 -2.82 16.54 -9.93
N LEU A 113 -3.72 17.51 -9.76
CA LEU A 113 -4.64 17.93 -10.81
C LEU A 113 -3.96 18.99 -11.65
N ARG A 114 -3.01 18.61 -12.51
CA ARG A 114 -2.52 19.51 -13.55
C ARG A 114 -3.59 19.59 -14.65
N ALA A 115 -4.50 20.53 -14.52
CA ALA A 115 -5.11 21.12 -15.70
C ALA A 115 -3.96 21.72 -16.52
N GLY A 116 -3.91 21.48 -17.82
CA GLY A 116 -2.85 22.02 -18.67
C GLY A 116 -2.82 23.53 -18.53
N THR A 117 -1.85 24.05 -17.76
CA THR A 117 -1.56 25.46 -17.72
C THR A 117 -1.01 25.79 -19.09
N ALA A 118 -1.81 26.50 -19.91
CA ALA A 118 -1.29 27.20 -21.07
C ALA A 118 -0.04 27.99 -20.63
N PRO A 119 0.99 28.12 -21.49
CA PRO A 119 2.24 28.74 -21.10
C PRO A 119 1.98 30.22 -20.75
N GLU A 120 1.94 30.53 -19.46
CA GLU A 120 1.95 31.90 -18.98
C GLU A 120 3.36 32.46 -19.20
N SER A 121 3.42 33.54 -19.98
CA SER A 121 4.61 34.36 -20.17
C SER A 121 5.18 34.77 -18.81
N LYS A 122 6.45 34.42 -18.58
CA LYS A 122 7.23 34.90 -17.43
C LYS A 122 7.16 36.41 -17.37
N ASN A 123 6.67 36.94 -16.26
CA ASN A 123 7.02 38.28 -15.83
C ASN A 123 7.80 38.14 -14.52
N ASP A 124 9.07 38.47 -14.59
CA ASP A 124 10.02 38.34 -13.49
C ASP A 124 9.70 39.41 -12.43
N ASN A 125 9.25 38.99 -11.25
CA ASN A 125 9.53 39.76 -10.04
C ASN A 125 9.69 38.83 -8.84
N ALA A 126 10.89 38.84 -8.29
CA ALA A 126 11.29 38.00 -7.17
C ALA A 126 10.79 38.59 -5.85
N SER A 127 10.10 37.77 -5.05
CA SER A 127 10.10 37.89 -3.60
C SER A 127 10.25 36.49 -3.01
N LEU A 128 11.28 36.34 -2.19
CA LEU A 128 11.62 35.12 -1.49
C LEU A 128 10.54 34.78 -0.45
N ASP A 129 9.94 33.60 -0.57
CA ASP A 129 9.65 32.73 0.57
C ASP A 129 9.59 31.28 0.07
N ALA A 130 10.55 30.48 0.55
CA ALA A 130 10.85 29.16 0.05
C ALA A 130 10.16 28.06 0.89
N ALA A 131 9.28 27.29 0.24
CA ALA A 131 8.99 25.90 0.62
C ALA A 131 8.54 25.08 -0.60
N THR A 132 9.54 24.68 -1.39
CA THR A 132 9.60 23.46 -2.22
C THR A 132 8.45 23.19 -3.21
N THR A 133 8.40 23.95 -4.31
CA THR A 133 7.83 23.47 -5.58
C THR A 133 8.93 22.80 -6.40
N ARG A 134 9.10 21.48 -6.20
CA ARG A 134 9.91 20.68 -7.15
C ARG A 134 9.20 20.73 -8.50
N SER A 135 9.86 21.35 -9.47
CA SER A 135 9.49 21.32 -10.89
C SER A 135 9.41 19.86 -11.34
N GLY A 136 8.22 19.29 -11.25
CA GLY A 136 7.93 17.92 -11.65
C GLY A 136 8.12 17.77 -13.15
N GLY A 137 9.24 17.14 -13.50
CA GLY A 137 9.59 16.78 -14.86
C GLY A 137 8.46 16.00 -15.52
N ILE A 138 8.18 16.38 -16.77
CA ILE A 138 7.35 15.62 -17.68
C ILE A 138 8.04 14.27 -17.87
N TRP A 139 7.39 13.17 -17.49
CA TRP A 139 7.84 11.85 -17.90
C TRP A 139 7.79 11.82 -19.42
N LYS A 140 8.95 11.85 -20.08
CA LYS A 140 9.02 11.68 -21.52
C LYS A 140 8.63 10.24 -21.81
N VAL A 141 7.44 10.03 -22.35
CA VAL A 141 7.04 8.75 -22.91
C VAL A 141 7.88 8.56 -24.17
N GLU A 142 8.95 7.78 -24.05
CA GLU A 142 9.80 7.44 -25.17
C GLU A 142 9.02 6.49 -26.08
N ARG A 143 8.70 6.94 -27.31
CA ARG A 143 8.15 6.06 -28.33
C ARG A 143 9.25 5.07 -28.74
N PRO A 144 8.96 3.77 -28.89
CA PRO A 144 9.95 2.83 -29.40
C PRO A 144 10.43 3.26 -30.78
N PRO A 145 11.72 3.09 -31.11
CA PRO A 145 12.26 3.43 -32.42
C PRO A 145 11.75 2.41 -33.44
N GLY A 146 10.68 2.78 -34.14
CA GLY A 146 10.03 1.98 -35.16
C GLY A 146 9.25 2.89 -36.10
N ASP A 147 9.98 3.46 -37.04
CA ASP A 147 9.52 4.31 -38.13
C ASP A 147 8.48 3.54 -38.98
N PHE A 148 7.20 3.88 -38.89
CA PHE A 148 6.26 3.61 -39.97
C PHE A 148 5.84 4.95 -40.56
N LYS A 149 6.55 5.32 -41.63
CA LYS A 149 6.16 6.39 -42.53
C LYS A 149 4.76 6.07 -43.03
N SER A 150 3.77 6.87 -42.61
CA SER A 150 2.54 7.02 -43.38
C SER A 150 2.91 7.77 -44.65
N THR A 151 3.41 7.04 -45.64
CA THR A 151 3.38 7.51 -47.02
C THR A 151 1.92 7.73 -47.37
N GLU A 152 1.61 8.98 -47.68
CA GLU A 152 0.42 9.34 -48.43
C GLU A 152 0.33 8.45 -49.67
N LEU A 153 -0.83 7.82 -49.84
CA LEU A 153 -1.28 7.31 -51.13
C LEU A 153 -2.62 7.97 -51.40
N SER A 154 -2.51 9.09 -52.11
CA SER A 154 -3.54 9.65 -52.95
C SER A 154 -3.98 8.62 -54.00
N PHE A 155 -5.25 8.21 -53.95
CA PHE A 155 -6.16 8.04 -55.09
C PHE A 155 -7.61 8.02 -54.57
#